data_AF-A0A813YYN9-F1
#
_entry.id   AF-A0A813YYN9-F1
#
_cell.length_a   1.000
_cell.length_b   1.000
_cell.length_c   1.000
_cell.angle_alpha   90.00
_cell.angle_beta   90.00
_cell.angle_gamma   90.00
#
_symmetry.space_group_name_H-M   'P 1'
#
loop_
_entity.id
_entity.type
_entity.pdbx_description
1 polymer ?
#
loop_
_entity_poly.entity_id
_entity_poly.type
_entity_poly.pdbx_seq_one_letter_code
_entity_poly.pdbx_strand_id
1 'polypeptide(L)'
;MTMAISEQDNEMVRNLIRKNIISLINDKQQEVENPKKIFLTQFNEKEDEDGVTEIKQLNTGKTGVLKEGLEFKLQRNILAKYRFDEDKVTKALSTKRQEFENRINICQEKHANLLVKQEKNQQLIKQYSQFINEKEAIRKRAIAKYQTELKLRLQKMLEYDILMKQLEEVKQKHDIYTKKVENNKKYKNFLSKVIEMLPENYLEAGESKYTSLMMRHQTLYDTNLDLFKNLISNSDKLKVLRNQLERLVIDHNSNKMTFNSKLGELMQLKEEIELSNSRAEESLLKDGDKKRERVLEMSRVMWGIDNLAEKSFDKRRYANKPLESMNVFEKLECIKSYISKTQDIYKMVKNLEQAKTPV
;
A
#
# COMPACT_ATOMS: atom_id res chain seq x y z
N MET A 1 -36.93 -29.40 6.50
CA MET A 1 -35.71 -29.93 7.15
C MET A 1 -35.03 -30.87 6.17
N THR A 2 -34.45 -30.29 5.11
CA THR A 2 -33.74 -31.03 4.05
C THR A 2 -32.33 -31.32 4.56
N MET A 3 -32.03 -32.60 4.77
CA MET A 3 -30.71 -33.06 5.18
C MET A 3 -29.68 -32.61 4.14
N ALA A 4 -28.83 -31.66 4.53
CA ALA A 4 -27.64 -31.30 3.79
C ALA A 4 -26.70 -32.51 3.83
N ILE A 5 -26.61 -33.24 2.74
CA ILE A 5 -25.55 -34.22 2.53
C ILE A 5 -24.24 -33.41 2.52
N SER A 6 -23.36 -33.71 3.47
CA SER A 6 -22.11 -32.99 3.71
C SER A 6 -21.25 -32.97 2.45
N GLU A 7 -20.58 -31.85 2.15
CA GLU A 7 -19.61 -31.75 1.05
C GLU A 7 -18.54 -32.86 1.10
N GLN A 8 -18.22 -33.36 2.29
CA GLN A 8 -17.31 -34.49 2.49
C GLN A 8 -17.84 -35.81 1.89
N ASP A 9 -19.16 -36.05 1.94
CA ASP A 9 -19.76 -37.26 1.39
C ASP A 9 -19.71 -37.24 -0.15
N ASN A 10 -19.89 -36.05 -0.74
CA ASN A 10 -19.77 -35.85 -2.19
C ASN A 10 -18.32 -35.99 -2.68
N GLU A 11 -17.34 -35.56 -1.89
CA GLU A 11 -15.92 -35.71 -2.21
C GLU A 11 -15.45 -37.16 -2.07
N MET A 12 -15.96 -37.89 -1.07
CA MET A 12 -15.72 -39.32 -0.89
C MET A 12 -16.26 -40.14 -2.08
N VAL A 13 -17.47 -39.85 -2.55
CA VAL A 13 -18.07 -40.50 -3.72
C VAL A 13 -17.28 -40.21 -5.00
N ARG A 14 -16.82 -38.97 -5.20
CA ARG A 14 -15.97 -38.61 -6.36
C ARG A 14 -14.64 -39.37 -6.35
N ASN A 15 -14.02 -39.53 -5.19
CA ASN A 15 -12.76 -40.26 -5.03
C ASN A 15 -12.92 -41.77 -5.23
N LEU A 16 -14.04 -42.35 -4.79
CA LEU A 16 -14.38 -43.75 -5.03
C LEU A 16 -14.57 -44.04 -6.53
N ILE A 17 -15.27 -43.14 -7.24
CA ILE A 17 -15.50 -43.24 -8.69
C ILE A 17 -14.17 -43.12 -9.45
N ARG A 18 -13.28 -42.20 -9.08
CA ARG A 18 -11.94 -42.09 -9.69
C ARG A 18 -11.10 -43.35 -9.52
N LYS A 19 -11.07 -43.94 -8.32
CA LYS A 19 -10.30 -45.18 -8.07
C LYS A 19 -10.82 -46.37 -8.89
N ASN A 20 -12.13 -46.54 -9.00
CA ASN A 20 -12.72 -47.62 -9.81
C ASN A 20 -12.51 -47.44 -11.32
N ILE A 21 -12.49 -46.20 -11.82
CA ILE A 21 -12.21 -45.95 -13.24
C ILE A 21 -10.75 -46.26 -13.58
N ILE A 22 -9.80 -45.95 -12.67
CA ILE A 22 -8.38 -46.21 -12.89
C ILE A 22 -8.08 -47.72 -12.85
N SER A 23 -8.71 -48.50 -11.96
CA SER A 23 -8.56 -49.97 -11.96
C SER A 23 -9.13 -50.62 -13.23
N LEU A 24 -10.31 -50.18 -13.69
CA LEU A 24 -10.93 -50.69 -14.92
C LEU A 24 -10.17 -50.35 -16.21
N ILE A 25 -9.36 -49.29 -16.21
CA ILE A 25 -8.50 -48.92 -17.34
C ILE A 25 -7.23 -49.77 -17.36
N ASN A 26 -6.65 -50.07 -16.20
CA ASN A 26 -5.45 -50.93 -16.10
C ASN A 26 -5.75 -52.39 -16.43
N ASP A 27 -6.91 -52.92 -16.04
CA ASP A 27 -7.30 -54.31 -16.36
C ASP A 27 -7.52 -54.53 -17.87
N LYS A 28 -7.87 -53.48 -18.62
CA LYS A 28 -8.04 -53.56 -20.08
C LYS A 28 -6.74 -53.49 -20.89
N GLN A 29 -5.61 -53.15 -20.27
CA GLN A 29 -4.32 -53.11 -20.96
C GLN A 29 -3.58 -54.45 -20.97
N GLN A 30 -4.05 -55.48 -20.24
CA GLN A 30 -3.40 -56.80 -20.17
C GLN A 30 -4.03 -57.90 -21.06
N GLU A 31 -5.16 -57.66 -21.74
CA GLU A 31 -5.86 -58.71 -22.51
C GLU A 31 -5.67 -58.65 -24.04
N VAL A 32 -4.68 -57.90 -24.56
CA VAL A 32 -4.43 -57.81 -26.02
C VAL A 32 -3.05 -58.35 -26.37
N GLU A 33 -2.82 -59.63 -26.11
CA GLU A 33 -1.73 -60.39 -26.74
C GLU A 33 -2.09 -61.88 -26.74
N ASN A 34 -2.76 -62.35 -27.80
CA ASN A 34 -2.62 -63.72 -28.33
C ASN A 34 -3.56 -63.94 -29.53
N PRO A 35 -3.03 -64.04 -30.76
CA PRO A 35 -3.73 -64.70 -31.83
C PRO A 35 -3.03 -66.00 -32.26
N LYS A 36 -3.86 -67.04 -32.42
CA LYS A 36 -3.71 -68.19 -33.35
C LYS A 36 -2.81 -69.36 -32.92
N LYS A 37 -3.43 -70.35 -32.26
CA LYS A 37 -3.09 -71.76 -32.45
C LYS A 37 -3.84 -72.29 -33.67
N ILE A 38 -3.12 -72.53 -34.76
CA ILE A 38 -3.61 -73.17 -35.99
C ILE A 38 -3.52 -74.68 -35.74
N PHE A 39 -4.65 -75.37 -35.77
CA PHE A 39 -4.66 -76.83 -35.81
C PHE A 39 -4.34 -77.28 -37.24
N LEU A 40 -3.14 -77.81 -37.44
CA LEU A 40 -2.80 -78.65 -38.59
C LEU A 40 -3.45 -80.03 -38.38
N THR A 41 -4.50 -80.33 -39.12
CA THR A 41 -4.89 -81.73 -39.39
C THR A 41 -4.13 -82.17 -40.63
N GLN A 42 -3.05 -82.93 -40.43
CA GLN A 42 -2.35 -83.65 -41.50
C GLN A 42 -3.22 -84.84 -41.91
N PHE A 43 -3.66 -84.87 -43.16
CA PHE A 43 -4.20 -86.08 -43.80
C PHE A 43 -3.00 -86.93 -44.26
N ASN A 44 -2.85 -88.12 -43.67
CA ASN A 44 -2.01 -89.18 -44.21
C ASN A 44 -2.82 -89.90 -45.29
N GLU A 45 -2.58 -89.53 -46.55
CA GLU A 45 -2.86 -90.39 -47.69
C GLU A 45 -1.57 -91.12 -48.03
N LYS A 46 -1.53 -92.43 -47.74
CA LYS A 46 -0.73 -93.37 -48.51
C LYS A 46 -1.58 -94.59 -48.79
N GLU A 47 -1.93 -94.65 -50.07
CA GLU A 47 -2.60 -95.71 -50.78
C GLU A 47 -1.73 -96.98 -50.79
N ASP A 48 -2.42 -98.12 -50.78
CA ASP A 48 -1.86 -99.44 -50.97
C ASP A 48 -1.29 -99.57 -52.40
N GLU A 49 -0.03 -99.98 -52.54
CA GLU A 49 0.53 -100.44 -53.82
C GLU A 49 0.17 -101.91 -54.06
N ASP A 50 -0.54 -102.14 -55.17
CA ASP A 50 -0.84 -103.44 -55.74
C ASP A 50 0.45 -104.20 -56.14
N GLY A 51 0.66 -105.36 -55.52
CA GLY A 51 1.73 -106.32 -55.82
C GLY A 51 1.21 -107.61 -56.44
N VAL A 52 0.93 -107.56 -57.74
CA VAL A 52 1.12 -108.57 -58.80
C VAL A 52 1.00 -110.07 -58.45
N THR A 53 0.04 -110.70 -59.13
CA THR A 53 -0.07 -112.10 -59.56
C THR A 53 1.25 -112.90 -59.70
N GLU A 54 1.33 -114.07 -59.06
CA GLU A 54 2.07 -115.21 -59.59
C GLU A 54 1.29 -116.53 -59.38
N ILE A 55 0.68 -117.01 -60.46
CA ILE A 55 0.21 -118.40 -60.60
C ILE A 55 1.41 -119.21 -61.10
N LYS A 56 1.93 -120.13 -60.27
CA LYS A 56 2.94 -121.12 -60.70
C LYS A 56 2.31 -122.49 -60.91
N GLN A 57 2.04 -122.74 -62.20
CA GLN A 57 2.25 -123.94 -63.00
C GLN A 57 2.18 -125.32 -62.32
N LEU A 58 1.23 -126.12 -62.82
CA LEU A 58 1.25 -127.58 -62.89
C LEU A 58 2.65 -128.13 -63.19
N ASN A 59 3.07 -129.13 -62.41
CA ASN A 59 3.97 -130.16 -62.89
C ASN A 59 3.31 -131.54 -62.75
N THR A 60 3.03 -132.09 -63.91
CA THR A 60 2.68 -133.48 -64.21
C THR A 60 3.89 -134.40 -64.06
N GLY A 61 3.69 -135.63 -63.55
CA GLY A 61 4.66 -136.72 -63.68
C GLY A 61 4.27 -137.93 -62.84
N LYS A 62 3.54 -138.93 -63.38
CA LYS A 62 4.06 -140.23 -63.90
C LYS A 62 4.40 -141.19 -62.73
N THR A 63 3.83 -142.40 -62.56
CA THR A 63 3.63 -143.59 -63.43
C THR A 63 2.72 -144.60 -62.67
N GLY A 64 1.99 -145.59 -63.20
CA GLY A 64 1.78 -146.18 -64.54
C GLY A 64 0.34 -146.74 -64.66
N VAL A 65 -0.28 -146.83 -65.85
CA VAL A 65 -0.07 -147.87 -66.89
C VAL A 65 -0.36 -149.25 -66.29
N LEU A 66 -1.51 -149.91 -66.51
CA LEU A 66 -2.16 -150.35 -67.76
C LEU A 66 -3.48 -149.57 -68.03
N LYS A 67 -3.58 -148.69 -69.04
CA LYS A 67 -3.66 -148.82 -70.52
C LYS A 67 -5.12 -148.73 -71.06
N GLU A 68 -5.36 -147.58 -71.72
CA GLU A 68 -6.36 -147.27 -72.76
C GLU A 68 -7.83 -146.93 -72.42
N GLY A 69 -8.28 -147.04 -71.16
CA GLY A 69 -9.68 -146.70 -70.81
C GLY A 69 -9.94 -145.45 -69.95
N LEU A 70 -8.90 -144.89 -69.31
CA LEU A 70 -9.07 -143.91 -68.22
C LEU A 70 -8.77 -142.43 -68.57
N GLU A 71 -8.13 -142.14 -69.71
CA GLU A 71 -7.67 -140.78 -70.05
C GLU A 71 -8.82 -139.78 -70.27
N PHE A 72 -9.95 -140.21 -70.84
CA PHE A 72 -11.13 -139.37 -71.08
C PHE A 72 -11.83 -138.90 -69.79
N LYS A 73 -11.77 -139.71 -68.71
CA LYS A 73 -12.38 -139.35 -67.42
C LYS A 73 -11.50 -138.38 -66.63
N LEU A 74 -10.18 -138.51 -66.70
CA LEU A 74 -9.25 -137.66 -65.96
C LEU A 74 -9.17 -136.25 -66.56
N GLN A 75 -9.10 -136.12 -67.89
CA GLN A 75 -9.11 -134.82 -68.56
C GLN A 75 -10.40 -134.06 -68.32
N ARG A 76 -11.55 -134.75 -68.36
CA ARG A 76 -12.86 -134.17 -68.02
C ARG A 76 -12.95 -133.73 -66.56
N ASN A 77 -12.31 -134.45 -65.63
CA ASN A 77 -12.24 -134.09 -64.21
C ASN A 77 -11.31 -132.90 -63.97
N ILE A 78 -10.16 -132.85 -64.64
CA ILE A 78 -9.22 -131.72 -64.57
C ILE A 78 -9.87 -130.46 -65.14
N LEU A 79 -10.53 -130.57 -66.31
CA LEU A 79 -11.26 -129.44 -66.91
C LEU A 79 -12.42 -128.98 -66.01
N ALA A 80 -13.13 -129.90 -65.36
CA ALA A 80 -14.16 -129.59 -64.39
C ALA A 80 -13.60 -128.91 -63.13
N LYS A 81 -12.40 -129.30 -62.69
CA LYS A 81 -11.70 -128.68 -61.56
C LYS A 81 -11.20 -127.28 -61.90
N TYR A 82 -10.64 -127.07 -63.10
CA TYR A 82 -10.28 -125.74 -63.59
C TYR A 82 -11.50 -124.83 -63.73
N ARG A 83 -12.61 -125.33 -64.27
CA ARG A 83 -13.87 -124.56 -64.30
C ARG A 83 -14.39 -124.26 -62.90
N PHE A 84 -14.28 -125.20 -61.96
CA PHE A 84 -14.67 -124.97 -60.57
C PHE A 84 -13.77 -123.96 -59.86
N ASP A 85 -12.46 -124.01 -60.10
CA ASP A 85 -11.49 -123.06 -59.55
C ASP A 85 -11.63 -121.67 -60.19
N GLU A 86 -11.93 -121.60 -61.50
CA GLU A 86 -12.27 -120.38 -62.23
C GLU A 86 -13.60 -119.78 -61.74
N ASP A 87 -14.63 -120.61 -61.52
CA ASP A 87 -15.90 -120.22 -60.89
C ASP A 87 -15.70 -119.74 -59.45
N LYS A 88 -14.79 -120.37 -58.70
CA LYS A 88 -14.46 -119.98 -57.33
C LYS A 88 -13.70 -118.66 -57.29
N VAL A 89 -12.76 -118.45 -58.20
CA VAL A 89 -11.99 -117.21 -58.35
C VAL A 89 -12.89 -116.07 -58.85
N THR A 90 -13.76 -116.32 -59.82
CA THR A 90 -14.74 -115.33 -60.30
C THR A 90 -15.77 -114.97 -59.23
N LYS A 91 -16.25 -115.94 -58.44
CA LYS A 91 -17.09 -115.66 -57.27
C LYS A 91 -16.33 -114.85 -56.21
N ALA A 92 -15.09 -115.19 -55.89
CA ALA A 92 -14.27 -114.44 -54.94
C ALA A 92 -13.92 -113.02 -55.41
N LEU A 93 -13.67 -112.85 -56.71
CA LEU A 93 -13.48 -111.54 -57.34
C LEU A 93 -14.78 -110.73 -57.31
N SER A 94 -15.92 -111.36 -57.58
CA SER A 94 -17.24 -110.71 -57.52
C SER A 94 -17.58 -110.26 -56.10
N THR A 95 -17.33 -111.08 -55.08
CA THR A 95 -17.55 -110.70 -53.68
C THR A 95 -16.58 -109.59 -53.25
N LYS A 96 -15.30 -109.65 -53.65
CA LYS A 96 -14.34 -108.57 -53.36
C LYS A 96 -14.69 -107.27 -54.07
N ARG A 97 -15.15 -107.31 -55.32
CA ARG A 97 -15.66 -106.13 -56.04
C ARG A 97 -16.86 -105.52 -55.31
N GLN A 98 -17.82 -106.34 -54.88
CA GLN A 98 -18.94 -105.86 -54.06
C GLN A 98 -18.47 -105.28 -52.71
N GLU A 99 -17.48 -105.88 -52.04
CA GLU A 99 -16.92 -105.33 -50.80
C GLU A 99 -16.26 -103.95 -51.02
N PHE A 100 -15.50 -103.78 -52.11
CA PHE A 100 -14.88 -102.50 -52.44
C PHE A 100 -15.92 -101.46 -52.85
N GLU A 101 -16.91 -101.84 -53.64
CA GLU A 101 -18.03 -100.97 -54.01
C GLU A 101 -18.80 -100.51 -52.78
N ASN A 102 -19.09 -101.43 -51.84
CA ASN A 102 -19.68 -101.09 -50.56
C ASN A 102 -18.79 -100.15 -49.73
N ARG A 103 -17.47 -100.36 -49.68
CA ARG A 103 -16.53 -99.47 -48.99
C ARG A 103 -16.48 -98.09 -49.61
N ILE A 104 -16.46 -98.00 -50.95
CA ILE A 104 -16.49 -96.75 -51.70
C ILE A 104 -17.79 -96.00 -51.41
N ASN A 105 -18.94 -96.69 -51.46
CA ASN A 105 -20.24 -96.11 -51.13
C ASN A 105 -20.28 -95.57 -49.70
N ILE A 106 -19.80 -96.34 -48.71
CA ILE A 106 -19.69 -95.88 -47.30
C ILE A 106 -18.75 -94.68 -47.17
N CYS A 107 -17.64 -94.66 -47.92
CA CYS A 107 -16.68 -93.56 -47.86
C CYS A 107 -17.26 -92.28 -48.49
N GLN A 108 -17.97 -92.42 -49.62
CA GLN A 108 -18.70 -91.32 -50.26
C GLN A 108 -19.81 -90.78 -49.36
N GLU A 109 -20.60 -91.65 -48.71
CA GLU A 109 -21.60 -91.23 -47.73
C GLU A 109 -20.97 -90.51 -46.53
N LYS A 110 -19.86 -91.00 -46.00
CA LYS A 110 -19.12 -90.33 -44.92
C LYS A 110 -18.58 -88.97 -45.35
N HIS A 111 -18.05 -88.87 -46.57
CA HIS A 111 -17.53 -87.62 -47.12
C HIS A 111 -18.67 -86.60 -47.32
N ALA A 112 -19.80 -87.00 -47.89
CA ALA A 112 -20.98 -86.17 -48.02
C ALA A 112 -21.50 -85.69 -46.64
N ASN A 113 -21.56 -86.60 -45.66
CA ASN A 113 -21.95 -86.25 -44.29
C ASN A 113 -20.97 -85.28 -43.61
N LEU A 114 -19.67 -85.41 -43.87
CA LEU A 114 -18.66 -84.49 -43.35
C LEU A 114 -18.78 -83.10 -43.98
N LEU A 115 -18.99 -83.00 -45.30
CA LEU A 115 -19.23 -81.73 -45.98
C LEU A 115 -20.46 -81.03 -45.40
N VAL A 116 -21.58 -81.73 -45.24
CA VAL A 116 -22.79 -81.17 -44.61
C VAL A 116 -22.52 -80.69 -43.18
N LYS A 117 -21.74 -81.44 -42.39
CA LYS A 117 -21.34 -81.01 -41.04
C LYS A 117 -20.44 -79.77 -41.07
N GLN A 118 -19.51 -79.69 -42.02
CA GLN A 118 -18.64 -78.54 -42.20
C GLN A 118 -19.43 -77.29 -42.59
N GLU A 119 -20.38 -77.41 -43.52
CA GLU A 119 -21.28 -76.31 -43.90
C GLU A 119 -22.15 -75.86 -42.72
N LYS A 120 -22.73 -76.79 -41.96
CA LYS A 120 -23.48 -76.47 -40.74
C LYS A 120 -22.62 -75.73 -39.71
N ASN A 121 -21.38 -76.18 -39.48
CA ASN A 121 -20.45 -75.50 -38.59
C ASN A 121 -20.08 -74.10 -39.10
N GLN A 122 -19.86 -73.93 -40.40
CA GLN A 122 -19.61 -72.60 -40.98
C GLN A 122 -20.82 -71.66 -40.82
N GLN A 123 -22.04 -72.18 -41.00
CA GLN A 123 -23.27 -71.41 -40.76
C GLN A 123 -23.40 -71.00 -39.30
N LEU A 124 -23.14 -71.91 -38.36
CA LEU A 124 -23.14 -71.61 -36.92
C LEU A 124 -22.09 -70.56 -36.56
N ILE A 125 -20.85 -70.66 -37.08
CA ILE A 125 -19.80 -69.67 -36.85
C ILE A 125 -20.24 -68.30 -37.39
N LYS A 126 -20.87 -68.23 -38.56
CA LYS A 126 -21.41 -66.98 -39.11
C LYS A 126 -22.51 -66.39 -38.21
N GLN A 127 -23.44 -67.22 -37.74
CA GLN A 127 -24.51 -66.78 -36.83
C GLN A 127 -23.95 -66.28 -35.50
N TYR A 128 -22.99 -66.99 -34.90
CA TYR A 128 -22.35 -66.56 -33.66
C TYR A 128 -21.54 -65.29 -33.85
N SER A 129 -20.80 -65.16 -34.95
CA SER A 129 -20.06 -63.92 -35.27
C SER A 129 -21.01 -62.73 -35.44
N GLN A 130 -22.13 -62.90 -36.14
CA GLN A 130 -23.16 -61.86 -36.27
C GLN A 130 -23.75 -61.49 -34.90
N PHE A 131 -24.13 -62.48 -34.08
CA PHE A 131 -24.67 -62.25 -32.74
C PHE A 131 -23.67 -61.50 -31.84
N ILE A 132 -22.40 -61.90 -31.84
CA ILE A 132 -21.34 -61.22 -31.08
C ILE A 132 -21.21 -59.76 -31.56
N ASN A 133 -21.13 -59.53 -32.86
CA ASN A 133 -21.02 -58.18 -33.44
C ASN A 133 -22.23 -57.30 -33.09
N GLU A 134 -23.44 -57.84 -33.15
CA GLU A 134 -24.67 -57.13 -32.76
C GLU A 134 -24.67 -56.79 -31.26
N LYS A 135 -24.32 -57.75 -30.39
CA LYS A 135 -24.24 -57.51 -28.95
C LYS A 135 -23.14 -56.51 -28.59
N GLU A 136 -22.00 -56.58 -29.25
CA GLU A 136 -20.94 -55.58 -29.11
C GLU A 136 -21.38 -54.20 -29.59
N ALA A 137 -22.11 -54.11 -30.71
CA ALA A 137 -22.65 -52.86 -31.21
C ALA A 137 -23.66 -52.25 -30.21
N ILE A 138 -24.54 -53.07 -29.63
CA ILE A 138 -25.47 -52.65 -28.57
C ILE A 138 -24.70 -52.15 -27.34
N ARG A 139 -23.69 -52.91 -26.88
CA ARG A 139 -22.84 -52.53 -25.75
C ARG A 139 -22.12 -51.20 -26.01
N LYS A 140 -21.51 -51.04 -27.19
CA LYS A 140 -20.82 -49.79 -27.61
C LYS A 140 -21.79 -48.61 -27.64
N ARG A 141 -22.98 -48.78 -28.20
CA ARG A 141 -24.03 -47.72 -28.20
C ARG A 141 -24.49 -47.36 -26.78
N ALA A 142 -24.71 -48.35 -25.92
CA ALA A 142 -25.11 -48.11 -24.54
C ALA A 142 -24.03 -47.34 -23.75
N ILE A 143 -22.76 -47.72 -23.90
CA ILE A 143 -21.62 -47.01 -23.28
C ILE A 143 -21.53 -45.59 -23.81
N ALA A 144 -21.62 -45.39 -25.13
CA ALA A 144 -21.56 -44.06 -25.74
C ALA A 144 -22.70 -43.16 -25.22
N LYS A 145 -23.93 -43.69 -25.16
CA LYS A 145 -25.10 -42.97 -24.62
C LYS A 145 -24.87 -42.57 -23.16
N TYR A 146 -24.43 -43.50 -22.32
CA TYR A 146 -24.11 -43.23 -20.92
C TYR A 146 -23.02 -42.16 -20.77
N GLN A 147 -21.95 -42.22 -21.57
CA GLN A 147 -20.89 -41.21 -21.54
C GLN A 147 -21.40 -39.82 -21.96
N THR A 148 -22.26 -39.75 -22.98
CA THR A 148 -22.87 -38.48 -23.39
C THR A 148 -23.78 -37.89 -22.31
N GLU A 149 -24.61 -38.72 -21.67
CA GLU A 149 -25.48 -38.28 -20.57
C GLU A 149 -24.66 -37.82 -19.36
N LEU A 150 -23.57 -38.52 -19.04
CA LEU A 150 -22.68 -38.14 -17.95
C LEU A 150 -21.99 -36.80 -18.21
N LYS A 151 -21.48 -36.57 -19.43
CA LYS A 151 -20.91 -35.27 -19.82
C LYS A 151 -21.93 -34.15 -19.75
N LEU A 152 -23.15 -34.38 -20.26
CA LEU A 152 -24.22 -33.40 -20.21
C LEU A 152 -24.61 -33.06 -18.77
N ARG A 153 -24.73 -34.08 -17.92
CA ARG A 153 -25.02 -33.90 -16.48
C ARG A 153 -23.93 -33.05 -15.81
N LEU A 154 -22.65 -33.34 -16.06
CA LEU A 154 -21.54 -32.57 -15.50
C LEU A 154 -21.57 -31.12 -15.97
N GLN A 155 -21.81 -30.88 -17.26
CA GLN A 155 -21.94 -29.53 -17.79
C GLN A 155 -23.10 -28.77 -17.11
N LYS A 156 -24.27 -29.42 -16.97
CA LYS A 156 -25.43 -28.81 -16.31
C LYS A 156 -25.21 -28.53 -14.83
N MET A 157 -24.46 -29.38 -14.13
CA MET A 157 -24.07 -29.12 -12.75
C MET A 157 -23.14 -27.89 -12.64
N LEU A 158 -22.17 -27.75 -13.54
CA LEU A 158 -21.29 -26.57 -13.55
C LEU A 158 -22.07 -25.29 -13.88
N GLU A 159 -22.95 -25.33 -14.88
CA GLU A 159 -23.84 -24.21 -15.22
C GLU A 159 -24.73 -23.82 -14.03
N TYR A 160 -25.26 -24.81 -13.31
CA TYR A 160 -26.05 -24.59 -12.10
C TYR A 160 -25.22 -23.91 -11.01
N ASP A 161 -24.01 -24.40 -10.73
CA ASP A 161 -23.13 -23.82 -9.71
C ASP A 161 -22.74 -22.37 -10.03
N ILE A 162 -22.46 -22.07 -11.31
CA ILE A 162 -22.17 -20.71 -11.77
C ILE A 162 -23.38 -19.81 -11.58
N LEU A 163 -24.57 -20.28 -11.98
CA LEU A 163 -25.79 -19.50 -11.87
C LEU A 163 -26.17 -19.23 -10.41
N MET A 164 -25.95 -20.20 -9.52
CA MET A 164 -26.16 -20.04 -8.09
C MET A 164 -25.24 -18.97 -7.49
N LYS A 165 -23.96 -18.95 -7.88
CA LYS A 165 -23.02 -17.90 -7.46
C LYS A 165 -23.44 -16.52 -7.96
N GLN A 166 -23.82 -16.41 -9.23
CA GLN A 166 -24.32 -15.14 -9.79
C GLN A 166 -25.58 -14.64 -9.08
N LEU A 167 -26.51 -15.55 -8.76
CA LEU A 167 -27.72 -15.24 -8.02
C LEU A 167 -27.39 -14.74 -6.60
N GLU A 168 -26.42 -15.36 -5.94
CA GLU A 168 -25.97 -14.93 -4.62
C GLU A 168 -25.31 -13.54 -4.66
N GLU A 169 -24.44 -13.27 -5.63
CA GLU A 169 -23.84 -11.95 -5.84
C GLU A 169 -24.90 -10.87 -6.08
N VAL A 170 -25.91 -11.18 -6.91
CA VAL A 170 -27.01 -10.25 -7.18
C VAL A 170 -27.85 -9.99 -5.93
N LYS A 171 -28.14 -11.02 -5.12
CA LYS A 171 -28.82 -10.85 -3.84
C LYS A 171 -28.03 -9.97 -2.88
N GLN A 172 -26.73 -10.21 -2.73
CA GLN A 172 -25.88 -9.37 -1.89
C GLN A 172 -25.86 -7.92 -2.36
N LYS A 173 -25.72 -7.68 -3.67
CA LYS A 173 -25.80 -6.34 -4.26
C LYS A 173 -27.16 -5.69 -3.98
N HIS A 174 -28.24 -6.43 -4.19
CA HIS A 174 -29.60 -5.97 -3.91
C HIS A 174 -29.73 -5.55 -2.43
N ASP A 175 -29.27 -6.36 -1.49
CA ASP A 175 -29.34 -6.07 -0.05
C ASP A 175 -28.50 -4.85 0.35
N ILE A 176 -27.36 -4.63 -0.31
CA ILE A 176 -26.56 -3.41 -0.12
C ILE A 176 -27.34 -2.19 -0.63
N TYR A 177 -27.94 -2.30 -1.82
CA TYR A 177 -28.69 -1.20 -2.41
C TYR A 177 -29.98 -0.88 -1.65
N THR A 178 -30.72 -1.89 -1.16
CA THR A 178 -31.91 -1.66 -0.33
C THR A 178 -31.55 -0.93 0.96
N LYS A 179 -30.49 -1.35 1.66
CA LYS A 179 -29.98 -0.63 2.84
C LYS A 179 -29.57 0.81 2.52
N LYS A 180 -28.90 1.04 1.38
CA LYS A 180 -28.55 2.39 0.93
C LYS A 180 -29.79 3.24 0.65
N VAL A 181 -30.81 2.67 0.01
CA VAL A 181 -32.09 3.34 -0.26
C VAL A 181 -32.81 3.68 1.04
N GLU A 182 -32.88 2.76 1.99
CA GLU A 182 -33.49 2.99 3.31
C GLU A 182 -32.77 4.11 4.09
N ASN A 183 -31.44 4.10 4.10
CA ASN A 183 -30.65 5.17 4.71
C ASN A 183 -30.92 6.52 4.03
N ASN A 184 -30.94 6.55 2.69
CA ASN A 184 -31.18 7.76 1.92
C ASN A 184 -32.63 8.26 2.00
N LYS A 185 -33.59 7.37 2.31
CA LYS A 185 -35.00 7.72 2.49
C LYS A 185 -35.20 8.73 3.62
N LYS A 186 -34.37 8.66 4.68
CA LYS A 186 -34.39 9.65 5.78
C LYS A 186 -34.10 11.06 5.27
N TYR A 187 -33.09 11.21 4.43
CA TYR A 187 -32.72 12.50 3.82
C TYR A 187 -33.78 12.98 2.83
N LYS A 188 -34.34 12.07 2.01
CA LYS A 188 -35.46 12.41 1.12
C LYS A 188 -36.65 12.95 1.92
N ASN A 189 -37.07 12.24 2.97
CA ASN A 189 -38.20 12.67 3.82
C ASN A 189 -37.93 14.02 4.49
N PHE A 190 -36.70 14.25 4.95
CA PHE A 190 -36.30 15.55 5.49
C PHE A 190 -36.42 16.65 4.43
N LEU A 191 -35.83 16.46 3.24
CA LEU A 191 -35.90 17.43 2.16
C LEU A 191 -37.34 17.69 1.70
N SER A 192 -38.20 16.67 1.65
CA SER A 192 -39.63 16.83 1.34
C SER A 192 -40.31 17.73 2.37
N LYS A 193 -40.10 17.50 3.67
CA LYS A 193 -40.64 18.37 4.74
C LYS A 193 -40.14 19.80 4.64
N VAL A 194 -38.86 19.98 4.32
CA VAL A 194 -38.28 21.33 4.13
C VAL A 194 -38.94 22.02 2.95
N ILE A 195 -39.13 21.33 1.82
CA ILE A 195 -39.82 21.89 0.65
C ILE A 195 -41.28 22.25 0.97
N GLU A 196 -41.98 21.44 1.76
CA GLU A 196 -43.36 21.73 2.20
C GLU A 196 -43.45 22.99 3.08
N MET A 197 -42.42 23.27 3.89
CA MET A 197 -42.36 24.46 4.74
C MET A 197 -41.93 25.73 3.98
N LEU A 198 -41.37 25.58 2.78
CA LEU A 198 -40.87 26.70 2.00
C LEU A 198 -42.02 27.39 1.24
N PRO A 199 -42.05 28.74 1.18
CA PRO A 199 -42.99 29.48 0.35
C PRO A 199 -42.90 29.04 -1.12
N GLU A 200 -44.03 29.03 -1.84
CA GLU A 200 -44.12 28.47 -3.20
C GLU A 200 -43.13 29.08 -4.21
N ASN A 201 -42.74 30.35 -4.00
CA ASN A 201 -41.82 31.10 -4.87
C ASN A 201 -40.39 31.24 -4.31
N TYR A 202 -40.05 30.52 -3.25
CA TYR A 202 -38.74 30.65 -2.60
C TYR A 202 -37.58 30.00 -3.39
N LEU A 203 -37.90 28.98 -4.19
CA LEU A 203 -36.95 28.28 -5.05
C LEU A 203 -37.32 28.57 -6.50
N GLU A 204 -36.34 28.90 -7.33
CA GLU A 204 -36.53 29.10 -8.76
C GLU A 204 -37.14 27.85 -9.40
N ALA A 205 -38.08 28.05 -10.33
CA ALA A 205 -38.78 27.02 -11.06
C ALA A 205 -37.84 26.35 -12.10
N GLY A 206 -36.86 25.58 -11.62
CA GLY A 206 -35.99 24.72 -12.41
C GLY A 206 -36.45 23.25 -12.42
N GLU A 207 -35.60 22.35 -12.92
CA GLU A 207 -35.90 20.91 -13.11
C GLU A 207 -36.41 20.17 -11.86
N SER A 208 -36.00 20.57 -10.65
CA SER A 208 -36.49 20.00 -9.39
C SER A 208 -36.23 20.93 -8.20
N LYS A 209 -37.24 21.17 -7.37
CA LYS A 209 -37.13 21.94 -6.11
C LYS A 209 -36.03 21.36 -5.18
N TYR A 210 -35.79 20.05 -5.23
CA TYR A 210 -34.73 19.40 -4.45
C TYR A 210 -33.34 19.86 -4.89
N THR A 211 -33.09 19.90 -6.19
CA THR A 211 -31.80 20.31 -6.76
C THR A 211 -31.53 21.78 -6.45
N SER A 212 -32.53 22.66 -6.65
CA SER A 212 -32.41 24.09 -6.33
C SER A 212 -32.06 24.31 -4.85
N LEU A 213 -32.69 23.56 -3.95
CA LEU A 213 -32.41 23.65 -2.51
C LEU A 213 -31.00 23.14 -2.16
N MET A 214 -30.56 22.04 -2.76
CA MET A 214 -29.22 21.48 -2.54
C MET A 214 -28.12 22.42 -3.05
N MET A 215 -28.29 22.99 -4.25
CA MET A 215 -27.33 23.95 -4.81
C MET A 215 -27.21 25.19 -3.92
N ARG A 216 -28.34 25.72 -3.46
CA ARG A 216 -28.34 26.86 -2.54
C ARG A 216 -27.66 26.52 -1.20
N HIS A 217 -27.96 25.35 -0.63
CA HIS A 217 -27.27 24.89 0.58
C HIS A 217 -25.76 24.80 0.36
N GLN A 218 -25.33 24.24 -0.78
CA GLN A 218 -23.92 24.14 -1.12
C GLN A 218 -23.27 25.53 -1.21
N THR A 219 -23.88 26.49 -1.92
CA THR A 219 -23.37 27.86 -1.98
C THR A 219 -23.31 28.51 -0.59
N LEU A 220 -24.33 28.32 0.25
CA LEU A 220 -24.34 28.85 1.62
C LEU A 220 -23.27 28.18 2.50
N TYR A 221 -23.05 26.89 2.31
CA TYR A 221 -22.01 26.15 3.02
C TYR A 221 -20.61 26.63 2.61
N ASP A 222 -20.36 26.76 1.32
CA ASP A 222 -19.07 27.21 0.77
C ASP A 222 -18.77 28.65 1.21
N THR A 223 -19.77 29.54 1.11
CA THR A 223 -19.62 30.93 1.59
C THR A 223 -19.38 30.99 3.10
N ASN A 224 -20.04 30.16 3.90
CA ASN A 224 -19.79 30.08 5.34
C ASN A 224 -18.37 29.59 5.65
N LEU A 225 -17.88 28.57 4.93
CA LEU A 225 -16.50 28.11 5.08
C LEU A 225 -15.49 29.22 4.77
N ASP A 226 -15.73 30.00 3.71
CA ASP A 226 -14.84 31.11 3.36
C ASP A 226 -14.92 32.26 4.36
N LEU A 227 -16.11 32.58 4.89
CA LEU A 227 -16.27 33.53 6.00
C LEU A 227 -15.51 33.06 7.24
N PHE A 228 -15.56 31.77 7.56
CA PHE A 228 -14.85 31.20 8.69
C PHE A 228 -13.33 31.30 8.52
N LYS A 229 -12.80 30.98 7.33
CA LYS A 229 -11.37 31.18 7.01
C LYS A 229 -10.96 32.65 7.15
N ASN A 230 -11.78 33.57 6.64
CA ASN A 230 -11.53 35.01 6.74
C ASN A 230 -11.53 35.48 8.20
N LEU A 231 -12.45 34.98 9.02
CA LEU A 231 -12.52 35.27 10.45
C LEU A 231 -11.24 34.82 11.15
N ILE A 232 -10.76 33.59 10.89
CA ILE A 232 -9.50 33.08 11.44
C ILE A 232 -8.33 33.98 11.02
N SER A 233 -8.21 34.28 9.73
CA SER A 233 -7.14 35.14 9.21
C SER A 233 -7.14 36.53 9.85
N ASN A 234 -8.33 37.14 10.00
CA ASN A 234 -8.47 38.46 10.62
C ASN A 234 -8.18 38.41 12.12
N SER A 235 -8.57 37.34 12.82
CA SER A 235 -8.23 37.12 14.23
C SER A 235 -6.72 37.05 14.43
N ASP A 236 -6.01 36.34 13.56
CA ASP A 236 -4.55 36.25 13.65
C ASP A 236 -3.86 37.58 13.31
N LYS A 237 -4.35 38.31 12.31
CA LYS A 237 -3.89 39.68 12.02
C LYS A 237 -4.10 40.62 13.21
N LEU A 238 -5.25 40.53 13.88
CA LEU A 238 -5.55 41.33 15.08
C LEU A 238 -4.60 41.00 16.23
N LYS A 239 -4.28 39.71 16.45
CA LYS A 239 -3.29 39.32 17.46
C LYS A 239 -1.91 39.91 17.16
N VAL A 240 -1.47 39.87 15.90
CA VAL A 240 -0.18 40.46 15.49
C VAL A 240 -0.18 41.97 15.73
N LEU A 241 -1.21 42.69 15.29
CA LEU A 241 -1.33 44.13 15.50
C LEU A 241 -1.39 44.50 16.99
N ARG A 242 -2.10 43.71 17.81
CA ARG A 242 -2.15 43.91 19.27
C ARG A 242 -0.78 43.74 19.90
N ASN A 243 -0.03 42.70 19.52
CA ASN A 243 1.33 42.49 20.01
C ASN A 243 2.28 43.60 19.57
N GLN A 244 2.14 44.12 18.35
CA GLN A 244 2.92 45.27 17.87
C GLN A 244 2.60 46.54 18.68
N LEU A 245 1.32 46.81 18.93
CA LEU A 245 0.90 47.94 19.75
C LEU A 245 1.44 47.83 21.18
N GLU A 246 1.39 46.64 21.78
CA GLU A 246 1.93 46.40 23.12
C GLU A 246 3.44 46.67 23.18
N ARG A 247 4.20 46.22 22.18
CA ARG A 247 5.63 46.54 22.07
C ARG A 247 5.87 48.05 21.97
N LEU A 248 5.14 48.75 21.10
CA LEU A 248 5.25 50.20 20.96
C LEU A 248 4.94 50.95 22.26
N VAL A 249 3.96 50.48 23.04
CA VAL A 249 3.63 51.05 24.35
C VAL A 249 4.77 50.82 25.35
N ILE A 250 5.34 49.61 25.38
CA ILE A 250 6.50 49.30 26.23
C ILE A 250 7.70 50.17 25.86
N ASP A 251 8.03 50.27 24.57
CA ASP A 251 9.14 51.08 24.07
C ASP A 251 8.93 52.57 24.40
N HIS A 252 7.71 53.08 24.20
CA HIS A 252 7.37 54.46 24.54
C HIS A 252 7.53 54.73 26.05
N ASN A 253 7.06 53.82 26.89
CA ASN A 253 7.21 53.94 28.35
C ASN A 253 8.68 53.84 28.77
N SER A 254 9.46 52.96 28.16
CA SER A 254 10.91 52.86 28.39
C SER A 254 11.60 54.18 28.04
N ASN A 255 11.33 54.73 26.86
CA ASN A 255 11.87 56.02 26.43
C ASN A 255 11.46 57.16 27.37
N LYS A 256 10.21 57.19 27.82
CA LYS A 256 9.73 58.17 28.80
C LYS A 256 10.52 58.08 30.11
N MET A 257 10.81 56.87 30.60
CA MET A 257 11.66 56.69 31.78
C MET A 257 13.07 57.18 31.54
N THR A 258 13.70 56.85 30.40
CA THR A 258 15.03 57.35 30.05
C THR A 258 15.08 58.88 29.97
N PHE A 259 14.07 59.52 29.36
CA PHE A 259 13.99 60.98 29.30
C PHE A 259 13.77 61.59 30.69
N ASN A 260 12.94 60.99 31.54
CA ASN A 260 12.74 61.46 32.91
C ASN A 260 14.02 61.34 33.74
N SER A 261 14.79 60.25 33.60
CA SER A 261 16.10 60.11 34.26
C SER A 261 17.06 61.22 33.80
N LYS A 262 17.17 61.44 32.49
CA LYS A 262 18.04 62.48 31.93
C LYS A 262 17.60 63.89 32.33
N LEU A 263 16.30 64.14 32.44
CA LEU A 263 15.76 65.38 32.97
C LEU A 263 16.15 65.56 34.45
N GLY A 264 16.06 64.50 35.26
CA GLY A 264 16.50 64.50 36.65
C GLY A 264 17.99 64.83 36.79
N GLU A 265 18.85 64.24 35.98
CA GLU A 265 20.29 64.55 35.93
C GLU A 265 20.54 66.03 35.58
N LEU A 266 19.85 66.55 34.57
CA LEU A 266 19.96 67.96 34.19
C LEU A 266 19.44 68.91 35.27
N MET A 267 18.39 68.54 35.99
CA MET A 267 17.86 69.33 37.11
C MET A 267 18.86 69.37 38.27
N GLN A 268 19.48 68.24 38.61
CA GLN A 268 20.53 68.17 39.63
C GLN A 268 21.73 69.04 39.23
N LEU A 269 22.20 68.92 37.99
CA LEU A 269 23.30 69.74 37.47
C LEU A 269 22.96 71.23 37.54
N LYS A 270 21.72 71.61 37.22
CA LYS A 270 21.26 72.99 37.32
C LYS A 270 21.31 73.50 38.76
N GLU A 271 20.81 72.71 39.71
CA GLU A 271 20.82 73.06 41.14
C GLU A 271 22.25 73.20 41.68
N GLU A 272 23.16 72.31 41.28
CA GLU A 272 24.59 72.41 41.62
C GLU A 272 25.22 73.71 41.10
N ILE A 273 24.92 74.08 39.85
CA ILE A 273 25.39 75.33 39.24
C ILE A 273 24.78 76.54 39.95
N GLU A 274 23.47 76.54 40.23
CA GLU A 274 22.78 77.64 40.94
C GLU A 274 23.34 77.82 42.35
N LEU A 275 23.59 76.73 43.08
CA LEU A 275 24.21 76.75 44.41
C LEU A 275 25.64 77.29 44.34
N SER A 276 26.44 76.83 43.37
CA SER A 276 27.80 77.31 43.15
C SER A 276 27.83 78.81 42.82
N ASN A 277 26.94 79.27 41.95
CA ASN A 277 26.81 80.67 41.58
C ASN A 277 26.38 81.53 42.78
N SER A 278 25.40 81.08 43.57
CA SER A 278 24.97 81.78 44.79
C SER A 278 26.11 81.93 45.81
N ARG A 279 26.92 80.88 46.01
CA ARG A 279 28.12 80.95 46.87
C ARG A 279 29.15 81.95 46.32
N ALA A 280 29.36 81.97 45.00
CA ALA A 280 30.26 82.92 44.37
C ALA A 280 29.76 84.37 44.52
N GLU A 281 28.45 84.62 44.34
CA GLU A 281 27.82 85.91 44.55
C GLU A 281 27.95 86.39 46.01
N GLU A 282 27.71 85.51 46.99
CA GLU A 282 27.89 85.82 48.41
C GLU A 282 29.35 86.17 48.72
N SER A 283 30.31 85.42 48.17
CA SER A 283 31.74 85.71 48.32
C SER A 283 32.11 87.06 47.72
N LEU A 284 31.61 87.38 46.53
CA LEU A 284 31.83 88.67 45.86
C LEU A 284 31.24 89.82 46.67
N LEU A 285 30.05 89.65 47.25
CA LEU A 285 29.42 90.67 48.10
C LEU A 285 30.27 90.93 49.35
N LYS A 286 30.69 89.87 50.06
CA LYS A 286 31.57 89.98 51.24
C LYS A 286 32.89 90.67 50.91
N ASP A 287 33.50 90.34 49.78
CA ASP A 287 34.75 90.98 49.36
C ASP A 287 34.53 92.44 48.91
N GLY A 288 33.38 92.74 48.31
CA GLY A 288 32.94 94.10 48.00
C GLY A 288 32.76 94.94 49.26
N ASP A 289 32.14 94.38 50.30
CA ASP A 289 31.95 95.04 51.60
C ASP A 289 33.28 95.31 52.29
N LYS A 290 34.19 94.32 52.34
CA LYS A 290 35.56 94.52 52.85
C LYS A 290 36.33 95.60 52.08
N LYS A 291 36.17 95.66 50.75
CA LYS A 291 36.80 96.71 49.94
C LYS A 291 36.20 98.09 50.29
N ARG A 292 34.87 98.20 50.43
CA ARG A 292 34.19 99.44 50.82
C ARG A 292 34.62 99.89 52.21
N GLU A 293 34.71 98.99 53.18
CA GLU A 293 35.19 99.28 54.53
C GLU A 293 36.61 99.85 54.52
N ARG A 294 37.54 99.20 53.81
CA ARG A 294 38.93 99.73 53.65
C ARG A 294 38.97 101.11 52.99
N VAL A 295 38.12 101.36 52.00
CA VAL A 295 38.02 102.69 51.35
C VAL A 295 37.49 103.73 52.33
N LEU A 296 36.50 103.39 53.16
CA LEU A 296 35.98 104.29 54.19
C LEU A 296 37.00 104.57 55.29
N GLU A 297 37.73 103.56 55.77
CA GLU A 297 38.83 103.71 56.72
C GLU A 297 39.91 104.64 56.17
N MET A 298 40.35 104.41 54.93
CA MET A 298 41.31 105.28 54.26
C MET A 298 40.77 106.71 54.15
N SER A 299 39.50 106.89 53.77
CA SER A 299 38.87 108.21 53.68
C SER A 299 38.82 108.93 55.03
N ARG A 300 38.54 108.21 56.13
CA ARG A 300 38.58 108.75 57.50
C ARG A 300 40.00 109.19 57.89
N VAL A 301 41.01 108.40 57.54
CA VAL A 301 42.43 108.76 57.76
C VAL A 301 42.77 110.02 56.97
N MET A 302 42.39 110.10 55.69
CA MET A 302 42.61 111.28 54.86
C MET A 302 41.94 112.52 55.43
N TRP A 303 40.67 112.42 55.86
CA TRP A 303 39.97 113.52 56.54
C TRP A 303 40.63 113.92 57.85
N GLY A 304 41.14 112.96 58.63
CA GLY A 304 41.93 113.24 59.84
C GLY A 304 43.19 114.03 59.52
N ILE A 305 43.92 113.65 58.47
CA ILE A 305 45.10 114.37 57.98
C ILE A 305 44.71 115.77 57.52
N ASP A 306 43.64 115.91 56.74
CA ASP A 306 43.18 117.21 56.25
C ASP A 306 42.83 118.17 57.40
N ASN A 307 42.04 117.69 58.38
CA ASN A 307 41.65 118.46 59.56
C ASN A 307 42.86 118.87 60.43
N LEU A 308 43.82 117.96 60.63
CA LEU A 308 45.05 118.26 61.39
C LEU A 308 45.93 119.25 60.61
N ALA A 309 46.09 119.05 59.31
CA ALA A 309 46.86 119.92 58.46
C ALA A 309 46.28 121.33 58.44
N GLU A 310 44.95 121.48 58.39
CA GLU A 310 44.29 122.78 58.48
C GLU A 310 44.62 123.53 59.77
N LYS A 311 44.63 122.84 60.92
CA LYS A 311 45.02 123.43 62.22
C LYS A 311 46.51 123.74 62.30
N SER A 312 47.35 122.92 61.68
CA SER A 312 48.80 123.05 61.69
C SER A 312 49.34 123.98 60.60
N PHE A 313 48.48 124.45 59.69
CA PHE A 313 48.87 125.20 58.51
C PHE A 313 49.28 126.63 58.86
N ASP A 314 50.54 126.93 58.62
CA ASP A 314 51.10 128.26 58.77
C ASP A 314 51.25 128.91 57.38
N LYS A 315 50.28 129.76 57.01
CA LYS A 315 50.21 130.46 55.72
C LYS A 315 51.53 131.16 55.36
N ARG A 316 52.29 131.61 56.35
CA ARG A 316 53.56 132.32 56.14
C ARG A 316 54.71 131.40 55.73
N ARG A 317 54.70 130.14 56.18
CA ARG A 317 55.75 129.16 55.86
C ARG A 317 55.58 128.53 54.49
N TYR A 318 54.35 128.35 54.05
CA TYR A 318 54.04 127.59 52.83
C TYR A 318 53.64 128.48 51.65
N ALA A 319 54.29 129.65 51.53
CA ALA A 319 54.24 130.55 50.37
C ALA A 319 52.83 130.81 49.80
N ASN A 320 51.82 130.95 50.67
CA ASN A 320 50.42 131.13 50.29
C ASN A 320 49.81 130.03 49.38
N LYS A 321 50.40 128.83 49.31
CA LYS A 321 49.78 127.70 48.58
C LYS A 321 48.48 127.28 49.29
N PRO A 322 47.34 127.18 48.57
CA PRO A 322 46.08 126.76 49.18
C PRO A 322 46.15 125.30 49.65
N LEU A 323 45.62 125.02 50.85
CA LEU A 323 45.72 123.72 51.51
C LEU A 323 45.04 122.61 50.69
N GLU A 324 43.99 122.94 49.93
CA GLU A 324 43.28 122.01 49.05
C GLU A 324 44.18 121.48 47.91
N SER A 325 45.21 122.22 47.52
CA SER A 325 46.15 121.84 46.46
C SER A 325 47.36 121.04 46.94
N MET A 326 47.43 120.74 48.25
CA MET A 326 48.54 120.00 48.83
C MET A 326 48.30 118.49 48.80
N ASN A 327 49.35 117.72 48.47
CA ASN A 327 49.29 116.26 48.58
C ASN A 327 49.35 115.83 50.07
N VAL A 328 48.88 114.62 50.38
CA VAL A 328 48.82 114.03 51.72
C VAL A 328 50.18 114.07 52.43
N PHE A 329 51.27 113.77 51.71
CA PHE A 329 52.62 113.86 52.25
C PHE A 329 53.02 115.30 52.64
N GLU A 330 52.63 116.28 51.83
CA GLU A 330 52.88 117.70 52.13
C GLU A 330 52.09 118.14 53.38
N LYS A 331 50.83 117.70 53.50
CA LYS A 331 49.97 117.93 54.67
C LYS A 331 50.53 117.29 55.94
N LEU A 332 51.04 116.06 55.87
CA LEU A 332 51.71 115.40 56.98
C LEU A 332 52.99 116.11 57.42
N GLU A 333 53.79 116.65 56.48
CA GLU A 333 54.98 117.42 56.83
C GLU A 333 54.62 118.76 57.49
N CYS A 334 53.49 119.37 57.12
CA CYS A 334 52.94 120.53 57.82
C CYS A 334 52.59 120.20 59.28
N ILE A 335 51.86 119.11 59.50
CA ILE A 335 51.50 118.62 60.83
C ILE A 335 52.76 118.33 61.65
N LYS A 336 53.73 117.61 61.08
CA LYS A 336 55.01 117.29 61.72
C LYS A 336 55.78 118.56 62.09
N SER A 337 55.92 119.51 61.17
CA SER A 337 56.60 120.78 61.47
C SER A 337 55.88 121.57 62.57
N TYR A 338 54.55 121.56 62.60
CA TYR A 338 53.77 122.19 63.66
C TYR A 338 53.99 121.51 65.02
N ILE A 339 53.98 120.18 65.06
CA ILE A 339 54.26 119.39 66.27
C ILE A 339 55.69 119.65 66.76
N SER A 340 56.70 119.65 65.87
CA SER A 340 58.07 119.97 66.26
C SER A 340 58.20 121.39 66.80
N LYS A 341 57.55 122.38 66.16
CA LYS A 341 57.50 123.75 66.70
C LYS A 341 56.83 123.80 68.08
N THR A 342 55.69 123.14 68.26
CA THR A 342 54.99 123.14 69.57
C THR A 342 55.80 122.39 70.63
N GLN A 343 56.52 121.33 70.27
CA GLN A 343 57.46 120.65 71.16
C GLN A 343 58.66 121.54 71.51
N ASP A 344 59.20 122.28 70.56
CA ASP A 344 60.30 123.21 70.81
C ASP A 344 59.85 124.39 71.68
N ILE A 345 58.65 124.92 71.45
CA ILE A 345 58.00 125.91 72.33
C ILE A 345 57.77 125.31 73.71
N TYR A 346 57.25 124.09 73.81
CA TYR A 346 57.03 123.42 75.10
C TYR A 346 58.35 123.19 75.85
N LYS A 347 59.43 122.79 75.16
CA LYS A 347 60.77 122.69 75.72
C LYS A 347 61.30 124.06 76.15
N MET A 348 61.10 125.12 75.36
CA MET A 348 61.45 126.49 75.75
C MET A 348 60.67 126.97 76.99
N VAL A 349 59.37 126.73 77.04
CA VAL A 349 58.52 127.06 78.20
C VAL A 349 58.96 126.26 79.43
N LYS A 350 59.23 124.96 79.28
CA LYS A 350 59.74 124.11 80.36
C LYS A 350 61.14 124.57 80.82
N ASN A 351 62.01 125.00 79.91
CA ASN A 351 63.32 125.55 80.24
C ASN A 351 63.21 126.95 80.87
N LEU A 352 62.20 127.75 80.52
CA LEU A 352 61.90 129.04 81.16
C LEU A 352 61.27 128.87 82.55
N GLU A 353 60.46 127.82 82.75
CA GLU A 353 59.95 127.41 84.06
C GLU A 353 61.10 126.89 84.95
N GLN A 354 62.10 126.21 84.37
CA GLN A 354 63.31 125.78 85.09
C GLN A 354 64.34 126.89 85.30
N ALA A 355 64.37 127.93 84.44
CA ALA A 355 65.22 129.13 84.60
C ALA A 355 64.61 130.19 85.53
N LYS A 356 63.32 130.08 85.89
CA LYS A 356 62.68 130.86 86.96
C LYS A 356 62.94 130.32 88.37
N THR A 357 63.77 129.28 88.50
CA THR A 357 64.37 128.86 89.76
C THR A 357 65.90 128.99 89.69
N PRO A 358 66.44 130.10 90.23
CA PRO A 358 67.65 129.99 91.03
C PRO A 358 67.56 130.78 92.35
N VAL A 359 67.90 130.04 93.42
CA VAL A 359 68.27 130.43 94.80
C VAL A 359 67.18 131.03 95.67
#